data_AF-A0A845QVJ0-F1
#
_entry.id   AF-A0A845QVJ0-F1
#
_cell.length_a   1.000
_cell.length_b   1.000
_cell.length_c   1.000
_cell.angle_alpha   90.00
_cell.angle_beta   90.00
_cell.angle_gamma   90.00
#
_symmetry.space_group_name_H-M   'P 1'
#
loop_
_entity.id
_entity.type
_entity.pdbx_description
1 polymer ?
#
loop_
_entity_poly.entity_id
_entity_poly.type
_entity_poly.pdbx_seq_one_letter_code
_entity_poly.pdbx_strand_id
1 'polypeptide(L)' 'MKMSEKDIIKKKLLDAQEMVRDYESFSKNIRDTEIGETLKMFAEESGVQAKRLQAILEKMDEK' A
#
# COMPACT_ATOMS: atom_id res chain seq x y z
N MET A 1 4.07 12.67 -21.00
CA MET A 1 4.88 13.38 -19.97
C MET A 1 5.78 12.36 -19.27
N LYS A 2 7.04 12.72 -18.99
CA LYS A 2 7.92 11.91 -18.15
C LYS A 2 7.57 12.20 -16.69
N MET A 3 7.25 11.17 -15.91
CA MET A 3 6.96 11.32 -14.48
C MET A 3 8.24 11.69 -13.73
N SER A 4 8.15 12.61 -12.77
CA SER A 4 9.25 12.84 -11.82
C SER A 4 9.35 11.69 -10.81
N GLU A 5 10.48 11.58 -10.14
CA GLU A 5 10.66 10.60 -9.05
C GLU A 5 9.61 10.79 -7.96
N LYS A 6 9.28 12.05 -7.63
CA LYS A 6 8.24 12.40 -6.66
C LYS A 6 6.85 11.93 -7.12
N ASP A 7 6.51 12.07 -8.41
CA ASP A 7 5.24 11.58 -8.94
C ASP A 7 5.16 10.05 -8.87
N ILE A 8 6.27 9.36 -9.11
CA ILE A 8 6.35 7.90 -9.01
C ILE A 8 6.11 7.45 -7.57
N ILE A 9 6.78 8.08 -6.59
CA ILE A 9 6.59 7.76 -5.17
C ILE A 9 5.17 8.05 -4.71
N LYS A 10 4.58 9.21 -5.08
CA LYS A 10 3.19 9.54 -4.77
C LYS A 10 2.21 8.51 -5.34
N LYS A 11 2.39 8.14 -6.61
CA LYS A 11 1.55 7.12 -7.24
C LYS A 11 1.65 5.80 -6.49
N LYS A 12 2.86 5.34 -6.17
CA LYS A 12 3.05 4.08 -5.45
C LYS A 12 2.56 4.09 -4.02
N LEU A 13 2.60 5.24 -3.34
CA LEU A 13 1.99 5.39 -2.03
C LEU A 13 0.47 5.18 -2.12
N LEU A 14 -0.19 5.80 -3.11
CA LEU A 14 -1.63 5.63 -3.32
C LEU A 14 -1.98 4.19 -3.69
N ASP A 15 -1.22 3.57 -4.59
CA ASP A 15 -1.40 2.15 -4.97
C ASP A 15 -1.31 1.25 -3.71
N ALA A 16 -0.28 1.43 -2.87
CA ALA A 16 -0.11 0.62 -1.65
C ALA A 16 -1.25 0.83 -0.65
N GLN A 17 -1.71 2.08 -0.47
CA GLN A 17 -2.86 2.39 0.39
C GLN A 17 -4.17 1.78 -0.14
N GLU A 18 -4.35 1.71 -1.46
CA GLU A 18 -5.48 1.03 -2.08
C GLU A 18 -5.43 -0.48 -1.81
N MET A 19 -4.26 -1.10 -1.97
CA MET A 19 -4.09 -2.53 -1.67
C MET A 19 -4.39 -2.87 -0.20
N VAL A 20 -4.00 -2.02 0.76
CA VAL A 20 -4.41 -2.20 2.16
C VAL A 20 -5.94 -2.30 2.27
N ARG A 21 -6.67 -1.33 1.69
CA ARG A 21 -8.13 -1.28 1.78
C ARG A 21 -8.79 -2.49 1.11
N ASP A 22 -8.28 -2.86 -0.07
CA ASP A 22 -8.83 -3.96 -0.85
C ASP A 22 -8.62 -5.29 -0.13
N TYR A 23 -7.39 -5.56 0.31
CA TYR A 23 -7.07 -6.79 1.05
C TYR A 23 -7.85 -6.89 2.37
N GLU A 24 -7.94 -5.80 3.14
CA GLU A 24 -8.76 -5.78 4.36
C GLU A 24 -10.24 -6.05 4.06
N SER A 25 -10.79 -5.43 3.02
CA SER A 25 -12.19 -5.61 2.62
C SER A 25 -12.46 -7.05 2.17
N PHE A 26 -11.61 -7.61 1.32
CA PHE A 26 -11.78 -8.98 0.82
C PHE A 26 -11.58 -10.02 1.92
N SER A 27 -10.60 -9.85 2.81
CA SER A 27 -10.35 -10.79 3.91
C SER A 27 -11.55 -10.97 4.85
N LYS A 28 -12.43 -9.97 4.95
CA LYS A 28 -13.66 -10.01 5.78
C LYS A 28 -14.81 -10.75 5.10
N ASN A 29 -14.77 -10.91 3.78
CA ASN A 29 -15.88 -11.44 2.98
C ASN A 29 -15.59 -12.84 2.40
N ILE A 30 -14.38 -13.35 2.57
CA ILE A 30 -13.98 -14.69 2.12
C ILE A 30 -14.23 -15.72 3.23
N ARG A 31 -14.82 -16.86 2.84
CA ARG A 31 -15.10 -17.99 3.75
C ARG A 31 -13.91 -18.92 3.92
N ASP A 32 -13.09 -19.04 2.89
CA ASP A 32 -11.89 -19.86 2.92
C ASP A 32 -10.86 -19.25 3.87
N THR A 33 -10.45 -20.00 4.89
CA THR A 33 -9.57 -19.51 5.94
C THR A 33 -8.17 -19.21 5.42
N GLU A 34 -7.61 -20.06 4.55
CA GLU A 34 -6.25 -19.88 4.02
C GLU A 34 -6.18 -18.63 3.15
N ILE A 35 -7.16 -18.44 2.27
CA ILE A 35 -7.24 -17.24 1.44
C ILE A 35 -7.47 -16.00 2.31
N GLY A 36 -8.39 -16.06 3.28
CA GLY A 36 -8.69 -14.95 4.18
C GLY A 36 -7.48 -14.50 5.00
N GLU A 37 -6.71 -15.43 5.54
CA GLU A 37 -5.47 -15.15 6.29
C GLU A 37 -4.38 -14.59 5.39
N THR A 38 -4.22 -15.13 4.18
CA THR A 38 -3.26 -14.62 3.20
C THR A 38 -3.55 -13.16 2.86
N LEU A 39 -4.81 -12.79 2.64
CA LEU A 39 -5.17 -11.40 2.35
C LEU A 39 -4.92 -10.48 3.55
N LYS A 40 -5.13 -10.93 4.79
CA LYS A 40 -4.78 -10.13 5.97
C LYS A 40 -3.27 -9.86 6.02
N MET A 41 -2.45 -10.86 5.75
CA MET A 41 -1.00 -10.72 5.68
C MET A 41 -0.59 -9.71 4.61
N PHE A 42 -1.19 -9.77 3.42
CA PHE A 42 -0.91 -8.82 2.34
C PHE A 42 -1.39 -7.39 2.64
N ALA A 43 -2.47 -7.22 3.40
CA ALA A 43 -2.86 -5.90 3.91
C ALA A 43 -1.77 -5.30 4.80
N GLU A 44 -1.22 -6.08 5.73
CA GLU A 44 -0.15 -5.64 6.63
C GLU A 44 1.14 -5.30 5.85
N GLU A 45 1.53 -6.15 4.91
CA GLU A 45 2.70 -5.90 4.04
C GLU A 45 2.54 -4.64 3.20
N SER A 46 1.36 -4.42 2.63
CA SER A 46 1.03 -3.21 1.88
C SER A 46 1.06 -1.97 2.78
N GLY A 47 0.64 -2.09 4.05
CA GLY A 47 0.76 -1.03 5.05
C GLY A 47 2.21 -0.66 5.34
N VAL A 48 3.11 -1.65 5.44
CA VAL A 48 4.55 -1.42 5.58
C VAL A 48 5.13 -0.71 4.35
N GLN A 49 4.71 -1.10 3.15
CA GLN A 49 5.11 -0.43 1.91
C GLN A 49 4.65 1.03 1.89
N ALA A 50 3.38 1.29 2.20
CA ALA A 50 2.81 2.64 2.26
C ALA A 50 3.57 3.52 3.26
N LYS A 51 3.85 3.02 4.46
CA LYS A 51 4.62 3.76 5.48
C LYS A 51 6.02 4.12 5.01
N ARG A 52 6.72 3.20 4.32
CA ARG A 52 8.06 3.47 3.76
C ARG A 52 8.01 4.52 2.64
N LEU A 53 7.02 4.44 1.76
CA LEU A 53 6.85 5.39 0.66
C LEU A 53 6.48 6.79 1.17
N GLN A 54 5.65 6.87 2.20
CA GLN A 54 5.32 8.12 2.88
C GLN A 54 6.57 8.77 3.48
N ALA A 55 7.40 8.01 4.20
CA ALA A 55 8.64 8.54 4.77
C ALA A 55 9.66 9.00 3.71
N ILE A 56 9.68 8.39 2.52
CA ILE A 56 10.49 8.86 1.40
C ILE A 56 9.95 10.20 0.88
N LEU A 57 8.62 10.31 0.73
CA LEU A 57 7.97 11.51 0.23
C LEU A 57 8.19 12.70 1.18
N GLU A 58 8.07 12.49 2.48
CA GLU A 58 8.34 13.51 3.51
C GLU A 58 9.78 14.03 3.40
N LYS A 59 10.77 13.15 3.25
CA LYS A 59 12.18 13.54 3.04
C LYS A 59 12.43 14.28 1.72
N MET A 60 11.60 14.06 0.71
CA MET A 60 11.66 14.82 -0.56
C MET A 60 11.07 16.22 -0.41
N ASP A 61 10.13 16.42 0.52
CA ASP A 61 9.45 17.69 0.77
C ASP A 61 10.21 18.60 1.76
N GLU A 62 11.11 18.03 2.57
CA GLU A 62 12.04 18.76 3.45
C GLU A 62 13.25 19.38 2.71
N LYS A 63 13.42 19.09 1.42
CA LYS A 63 14.50 19.61 0.56
C LYS A 63 14.03 20.72 -0.36
#